data_AF-A0A2D4L6D5-F1
#
_entry.id   AF-A0A2D4L6D5-F1
#
_cell.length_a   1.000
_cell.length_b   1.000
_cell.length_c   1.000
_cell.angle_alpha   90.00
_cell.angle_beta   90.00
_cell.angle_gamma   90.00
#
_symmetry.space_group_name_H-M   'P 1'
#
loop_
_entity.id
_entity.type
_entity.pdbx_description
1 polymer ?
#
loop_
_entity_poly.entity_id
_entity_poly.type
_entity_poly.pdbx_seq_one_letter_code
_entity_poly.pdbx_strand_id
1 'polypeptide(L)'
;GEGPQHAGKKGKLSEHLKYCDSILKEMLSKKHAAYAWPFYKPVDAEALELHDYHDIIKHPMDLSTVKKKMDSREYQDAQGFAADIRLMFSNCYKYNPPDHEVVAMARKLQDVFEMRFAKMPDEPADPPPPALPAAPVVSKSTESSHSSEEGSSSDSDSSDSEEERATRLAELQEQLKAVHEQLAALSQAPVNKPKKKKEKKE
;
A
#
# COMPACT_ATOMS: atom_id res chain seq x y z
N GLY A 1 39.36 27.85 14.07
CA GLY A 1 39.20 26.52 14.67
C GLY A 1 37.78 26.11 14.42
N GLU A 2 37.55 25.30 13.41
CA GLU A 2 36.22 24.86 13.01
C GLU A 2 36.11 23.35 13.29
N GLY A 3 34.98 22.96 13.87
CA GLY A 3 34.80 21.74 14.63
C GLY A 3 34.95 20.43 13.84
N PRO A 4 35.09 19.30 14.54
CA PRO A 4 35.26 18.01 13.92
C PRO A 4 33.97 17.60 13.19
N GLN A 5 34.04 17.56 11.87
CA GLN A 5 33.06 16.89 11.03
C GLN A 5 33.08 15.41 11.39
N HIS A 6 32.08 14.95 12.15
CA HIS A 6 31.82 13.53 12.32
C HIS A 6 31.32 12.97 10.98
N ALA A 7 32.26 12.61 10.11
CA ALA A 7 32.02 11.65 9.04
C ALA A 7 31.70 10.29 9.68
N GLY A 8 30.44 10.11 10.07
CA GLY A 8 29.92 8.85 10.58
C GLY A 8 30.21 7.76 9.55
N LYS A 9 30.96 6.74 9.96
CA LYS A 9 31.18 5.53 9.17
C LYS A 9 29.81 5.01 8.74
N LYS A 10 29.52 4.98 7.44
CA LYS A 10 28.30 4.37 6.91
C LYS A 10 28.22 2.94 7.43
N GLY A 11 27.26 2.68 8.32
CA GLY A 11 27.04 1.36 8.90
C GLY A 11 26.69 0.32 7.84
N LYS A 12 26.92 -0.96 8.15
CA LYS A 12 26.39 -2.06 7.34
C LYS A 12 24.86 -2.03 7.40
N LEU A 13 24.18 -2.40 6.32
CA LEU A 13 22.72 -2.60 6.33
C LEU A 13 22.34 -3.71 7.32
N SER A 14 21.21 -3.53 8.01
CA SER A 14 20.55 -4.61 8.75
C SER A 14 20.09 -5.72 7.80
N GLU A 15 19.82 -6.92 8.33
CA GLU A 15 19.32 -8.04 7.53
C GLU A 15 17.97 -7.71 6.87
N HIS A 16 17.08 -7.03 7.59
CA HIS A 16 15.81 -6.54 7.03
C HIS A 16 16.01 -5.58 5.86
N LEU A 17 16.93 -4.61 5.98
CA LEU A 17 17.20 -3.68 4.88
C LEU A 17 17.87 -4.37 3.68
N LYS A 18 18.68 -5.42 3.89
CA LYS A 18 19.18 -6.25 2.79
C LYS A 18 18.04 -7.00 2.10
N TYR A 19 17.06 -7.48 2.87
CA TYR A 19 15.86 -8.08 2.31
C TYR A 19 15.06 -7.05 1.50
N CYS A 20 14.84 -5.84 2.02
CA CYS A 20 14.23 -4.72 1.29
C CYS A 20 14.96 -4.40 -0.03
N ASP A 21 16.29 -4.34 -0.02
CA ASP A 21 17.10 -4.12 -1.22
C ASP A 21 16.90 -5.26 -2.26
N SER A 22 16.69 -6.50 -1.80
CA SER A 22 16.35 -7.62 -2.69
C SER A 22 14.96 -7.47 -3.33
N ILE A 23 13.96 -7.00 -2.58
CA ILE A 23 12.61 -6.71 -3.10
C ILE A 23 12.71 -5.60 -4.16
N LEU A 24 13.44 -4.53 -3.86
CA LEU A 24 13.63 -3.41 -4.78
C LEU A 24 14.28 -3.86 -6.09
N LYS A 25 15.30 -4.74 -6.02
CA LYS A 25 15.92 -5.33 -7.22
C LYS A 25 14.96 -6.21 -8.00
N GLU A 26 14.09 -6.97 -7.34
CA GLU A 26 13.04 -7.73 -8.01
C GLU A 26 12.09 -6.79 -8.76
N MET A 27 11.55 -5.76 -8.09
CA MET A 27 10.64 -4.77 -8.70
C MET A 27 11.23 -4.06 -9.91
N LEU A 28 12.55 -3.78 -9.91
CA LEU A 28 13.29 -3.18 -11.02
C LEU A 28 13.71 -4.18 -12.11
N SER A 29 13.46 -5.48 -11.92
CA SER A 29 13.90 -6.51 -12.85
C SER A 29 13.01 -6.59 -14.10
N LYS A 30 13.57 -7.19 -15.17
CA LYS A 30 12.83 -7.42 -16.43
C LYS A 30 11.55 -8.24 -16.25
N LYS A 31 11.46 -9.05 -15.20
CA LYS A 31 10.27 -9.86 -14.87
C LYS A 31 9.01 -9.02 -14.71
N HIS A 32 9.15 -7.80 -14.18
CA HIS A 32 8.02 -6.91 -13.88
C HIS A 32 7.92 -5.70 -14.83
N ALA A 33 8.83 -5.60 -15.81
CA ALA A 33 8.96 -4.44 -16.68
C ALA A 33 7.70 -4.11 -17.50
N ALA A 34 6.83 -5.10 -17.78
CA ALA A 34 5.57 -4.89 -18.48
C ALA A 34 4.58 -3.96 -17.75
N TYR A 35 4.75 -3.75 -16.44
CA TYR A 35 3.90 -2.88 -15.63
C TYR A 35 4.67 -1.99 -14.63
N ALA A 36 5.96 -2.25 -14.41
CA ALA A 36 6.75 -1.47 -13.46
C ALA A 36 7.38 -0.20 -14.06
N TRP A 37 7.48 -0.12 -15.38
CA TRP A 37 8.20 0.96 -16.07
C TRP A 37 7.75 2.39 -15.74
N PRO A 38 6.45 2.69 -15.48
CA PRO A 38 6.03 4.05 -15.11
C PRO A 38 6.60 4.50 -13.77
N PHE A 39 6.99 3.55 -12.91
CA PHE A 39 7.44 3.80 -11.54
C PHE A 39 8.97 3.85 -11.41
N TYR A 40 9.71 3.70 -12.52
CA TYR A 40 11.18 3.64 -12.50
C TYR A 40 11.85 4.98 -12.25
N LYS A 41 11.19 6.08 -12.58
CA LYS A 41 11.73 7.44 -12.52
C LYS A 41 10.70 8.39 -11.93
N PRO A 42 11.12 9.56 -11.40
CA PRO A 42 10.19 10.59 -10.98
C PRO A 42 9.23 10.93 -12.12
N VAL A 43 7.97 11.20 -11.78
CA VAL A 43 6.99 11.69 -12.75
C VAL A 43 7.45 13.04 -13.28
N ASP A 44 7.66 13.11 -14.59
CA ASP A 44 7.98 14.34 -15.30
C ASP A 44 6.68 15.03 -15.70
N ALA A 45 6.14 15.85 -14.79
CA ALA A 45 4.85 16.50 -14.95
C ALA A 45 4.83 17.47 -16.15
N GLU A 46 5.96 18.12 -16.46
CA GLU A 46 6.07 19.00 -17.62
C GLU A 46 6.02 18.21 -18.93
N ALA A 47 6.81 17.14 -19.04
CA ALA A 47 6.84 16.31 -20.25
C ALA A 47 5.52 15.56 -20.51
N LEU A 48 4.72 15.32 -19.46
CA LEU A 48 3.42 14.66 -19.53
C LEU A 48 2.23 15.64 -19.56
N GLU A 49 2.49 16.95 -19.57
CA GLU A 49 1.46 18.00 -19.56
C GLU A 49 0.49 17.93 -18.36
N LEU A 50 0.99 17.46 -17.22
CA LEU A 50 0.24 17.27 -15.97
C LEU A 50 0.35 18.52 -15.08
N HIS A 51 -0.32 19.60 -15.49
CA HIS A 51 -0.17 20.93 -14.87
C HIS A 51 -0.56 21.00 -13.38
N ASP A 52 -1.41 20.10 -12.91
CA ASP A 52 -1.91 20.03 -11.53
C ASP A 52 -1.19 18.97 -10.67
N TYR A 53 -0.19 18.25 -11.21
CA TYR A 53 0.42 17.11 -10.53
C TYR A 53 1.05 17.51 -9.19
N HIS A 54 1.86 18.58 -9.16
CA HIS A 54 2.51 19.05 -7.94
C HIS A 54 1.56 19.80 -6.99
N ASP A 55 0.38 20.19 -7.47
CA ASP A 55 -0.68 20.73 -6.63
C ASP A 55 -1.41 19.61 -5.87
N ILE A 56 -1.57 18.44 -6.48
CA ILE A 56 -2.25 17.28 -5.88
C ILE A 56 -1.26 16.40 -5.09
N ILE A 57 -0.07 16.16 -5.64
CA ILE A 57 0.96 15.27 -5.11
C ILE A 57 2.07 16.08 -4.43
N LYS A 58 2.05 16.08 -3.10
CA LYS A 58 2.96 16.87 -2.26
C LYS A 58 4.30 16.19 -1.99
N HIS A 59 4.32 14.87 -2.03
CA HIS A 59 5.54 14.08 -1.80
C HIS A 59 5.72 13.06 -2.92
N PRO A 60 6.24 13.47 -4.10
CA PRO A 60 6.53 12.55 -5.18
C PRO A 60 7.52 11.46 -4.75
N MET A 61 7.32 10.24 -5.25
CA MET A 61 8.20 9.10 -4.97
C MET A 61 8.24 8.16 -6.17
N ASP A 62 9.40 7.53 -6.39
CA ASP A 62 9.65 6.58 -7.48
C ASP A 62 10.75 5.59 -7.11
N LEU A 63 10.86 4.48 -7.84
CA LEU A 63 11.82 3.41 -7.54
C LEU A 63 13.29 3.84 -7.66
N SER A 64 13.63 4.82 -8.51
CA SER A 64 15.01 5.32 -8.56
C SER A 64 15.34 6.20 -7.36
N THR A 65 14.39 6.97 -6.85
CA THR A 65 14.54 7.73 -5.60
C THR A 65 14.66 6.78 -4.41
N VAL A 66 13.78 5.77 -4.31
CA VAL A 66 13.88 4.73 -3.28
C VAL A 66 15.24 4.03 -3.32
N LYS A 67 15.74 3.71 -4.52
CA LYS A 67 17.07 3.11 -4.71
C LYS A 67 18.18 4.03 -4.20
N LYS A 68 18.14 5.32 -4.54
CA LYS A 68 19.13 6.29 -4.05
C LYS A 68 19.15 6.33 -2.52
N LYS A 69 17.98 6.38 -1.87
CA LYS A 69 17.84 6.36 -0.40
C LYS A 69 18.39 5.08 0.24
N MET A 70 18.18 3.92 -0.40
CA MET A 70 18.75 2.64 0.03
C MET A 70 20.29 2.61 -0.08
N ASP A 71 20.82 3.09 -1.20
CA ASP A 71 22.26 3.16 -1.46
C ASP A 71 22.97 4.17 -0.54
N SER A 72 22.31 5.29 -0.23
CA SER A 72 22.83 6.36 0.64
C SER A 72 22.74 6.05 2.13
N ARG A 73 22.02 4.99 2.52
CA ARG A 73 21.74 4.58 3.91
C ARG A 73 20.80 5.55 4.66
N GLU A 74 19.81 6.08 3.95
CA GLU A 74 18.81 6.98 4.54
C GLU A 74 17.68 6.24 5.27
N TYR A 75 17.45 4.95 4.97
CA TYR A 75 16.49 4.15 5.72
C TYR A 75 17.09 3.63 7.02
N GLN A 76 16.41 3.91 8.13
CA GLN A 76 16.77 3.39 9.46
C GLN A 76 16.31 1.94 9.62
N ASP A 77 15.14 1.60 9.06
CA ASP A 77 14.51 0.29 9.17
C ASP A 77 13.71 -0.07 7.89
N ALA A 78 13.17 -1.29 7.88
CA ALA A 78 12.33 -1.78 6.78
C ALA A 78 11.00 -1.03 6.63
N GLN A 79 10.48 -0.43 7.72
CA GLN A 79 9.22 0.30 7.68
C GLN A 79 9.37 1.62 6.93
N GLY A 80 10.49 2.33 7.08
CA GLY A 80 10.81 3.52 6.30
C GLY A 80 10.88 3.23 4.80
N PHE A 81 11.47 2.10 4.40
CA PHE A 81 11.46 1.63 3.02
C PHE A 81 10.04 1.32 2.52
N ALA A 82 9.25 0.59 3.32
CA ALA A 82 7.88 0.24 2.96
C ALA A 82 6.98 1.47 2.83
N ALA A 83 7.17 2.47 3.69
CA ALA A 83 6.44 3.74 3.64
C ALA A 83 6.65 4.45 2.30
N ASP A 84 7.87 4.55 1.80
CA ASP A 84 8.15 5.19 0.50
C ASP A 84 7.58 4.40 -0.69
N ILE A 85 7.68 3.06 -0.66
CA ILE A 85 7.07 2.23 -1.71
C ILE A 85 5.54 2.39 -1.72
N ARG A 86 4.89 2.37 -0.54
CA ARG A 86 3.45 2.57 -0.41
C ARG A 86 3.03 4.01 -0.77
N LEU A 87 3.86 5.01 -0.48
CA LEU A 87 3.66 6.39 -0.89
C LEU A 87 3.64 6.52 -2.41
N MET A 88 4.58 5.87 -3.11
CA MET A 88 4.60 5.84 -4.57
C MET A 88 3.29 5.30 -5.16
N PHE A 89 2.76 4.19 -4.64
CA PHE A 89 1.46 3.66 -5.08
C PHE A 89 0.29 4.56 -4.69
N SER A 90 0.30 5.09 -3.46
CA SER A 90 -0.75 5.99 -2.98
C SER A 90 -0.84 7.27 -3.82
N ASN A 91 0.29 7.82 -4.25
CA ASN A 91 0.34 8.95 -5.17
C ASN A 91 -0.28 8.60 -6.52
N CYS A 92 0.02 7.40 -7.05
CA CYS A 92 -0.59 6.90 -8.29
C CYS A 92 -2.12 6.84 -8.16
N TYR A 93 -2.64 6.27 -7.08
CA TYR A 93 -4.09 6.14 -6.85
C TYR A 93 -4.78 7.47 -6.54
N LYS A 94 -4.06 8.41 -5.93
CA LYS A 94 -4.58 9.74 -5.63
C LYS A 94 -4.72 10.60 -6.87
N TYR A 95 -3.75 10.55 -7.78
CA TYR A 95 -3.73 11.39 -8.98
C TYR A 95 -4.59 10.82 -10.10
N ASN A 96 -4.58 9.50 -10.29
CA ASN A 96 -5.18 8.86 -11.47
C ASN A 96 -6.57 8.30 -11.18
N PRO A 97 -7.50 8.37 -12.15
CA PRO A 97 -8.78 7.68 -12.09
C PRO A 97 -8.62 6.16 -11.86
N PRO A 98 -9.56 5.50 -11.17
CA PRO A 98 -9.42 4.09 -10.77
C PRO A 98 -9.38 3.09 -11.93
N ASP A 99 -9.88 3.49 -13.11
CA ASP A 99 -9.91 2.76 -14.38
C ASP A 99 -8.71 3.05 -15.29
N HIS A 100 -7.85 4.01 -14.93
CA HIS A 100 -6.66 4.34 -15.70
C HIS A 100 -5.65 3.18 -15.71
N GLU A 101 -5.01 2.93 -16.85
CA GLU A 101 -4.12 1.76 -17.03
C GLU A 101 -2.97 1.73 -16.00
N VAL A 102 -2.39 2.89 -15.70
CA VAL A 102 -1.32 3.04 -14.70
C VAL A 102 -1.73 2.56 -13.30
N VAL A 103 -3.02 2.69 -12.94
CA VAL A 103 -3.55 2.22 -11.65
C VAL A 103 -3.60 0.70 -11.63
N ALA A 104 -3.99 0.05 -12.74
CA ALA A 104 -3.93 -1.40 -12.85
C ALA A 104 -2.48 -1.92 -12.81
N MET A 105 -1.54 -1.18 -13.40
CA MET A 105 -0.11 -1.47 -13.32
C MET A 105 0.44 -1.34 -11.89
N ALA A 106 0.07 -0.27 -11.17
CA ALA A 106 0.43 -0.04 -9.77
C ALA A 106 -0.04 -1.19 -8.87
N ARG A 107 -1.30 -1.62 -9.00
CA ARG A 107 -1.86 -2.75 -8.21
C ARG A 107 -1.05 -4.03 -8.41
N LYS A 108 -0.74 -4.39 -9.66
CA LYS A 108 0.09 -5.58 -9.96
C LYS A 108 1.47 -5.52 -9.31
N LEU A 109 2.12 -4.36 -9.35
CA LEU A 109 3.44 -4.19 -8.74
C LEU A 109 3.36 -4.15 -7.21
N GLN A 110 2.30 -3.56 -6.65
CA GLN A 110 2.03 -3.55 -5.22
C GLN A 110 1.82 -4.96 -4.68
N ASP A 111 1.10 -5.83 -5.40
CA ASP A 111 0.92 -7.24 -5.00
C ASP A 111 2.26 -7.98 -4.88
N VAL A 112 3.19 -7.73 -5.82
CA VAL A 112 4.55 -8.27 -5.76
C VAL A 112 5.27 -7.77 -4.51
N PHE A 113 5.20 -6.46 -4.26
CA PHE A 113 5.84 -5.84 -3.11
C PHE A 113 5.28 -6.42 -1.79
N GLU A 114 3.97 -6.36 -1.56
CA GLU A 114 3.36 -6.78 -0.29
C GLU A 114 3.54 -8.28 -0.05
N MET A 115 3.40 -9.12 -1.09
CA MET A 115 3.66 -10.57 -0.97
C MET A 115 5.10 -10.86 -0.55
N ARG A 116 6.07 -10.10 -1.05
CA ARG A 116 7.48 -10.27 -0.67
C ARG A 116 7.76 -9.69 0.71
N PHE A 117 7.25 -8.50 0.99
CA PHE A 117 7.48 -7.80 2.25
C PHE A 117 6.89 -8.59 3.43
N ALA A 118 5.71 -9.21 3.27
CA ALA A 118 5.10 -10.08 4.28
C ALA A 118 5.88 -11.38 4.55
N LYS A 119 6.83 -11.76 3.69
CA LYS A 119 7.71 -12.94 3.86
C LYS A 119 9.07 -12.57 4.45
N MET A 120 9.24 -11.33 4.89
CA MET A 120 10.44 -10.92 5.60
C MET A 120 10.52 -11.70 6.92
N PRO A 121 11.65 -12.36 7.23
CA PRO A 121 11.82 -13.04 8.52
C PRO A 121 11.74 -12.05 9.67
N ASP A 122 11.08 -12.42 10.75
CA ASP A 122 11.13 -11.65 11.99
C ASP A 122 12.58 -11.55 12.49
N GLU A 123 12.95 -10.38 13.00
CA GLU A 123 14.24 -10.25 13.68
C GLU A 123 14.21 -11.16 14.91
N PRO A 124 15.22 -12.01 15.14
CA PRO A 124 15.27 -12.79 16.37
C PRO A 124 15.24 -11.81 17.53
N ALA A 125 14.21 -11.91 18.38
CA ALA A 125 14.08 -11.06 19.56
C ALA A 125 15.40 -11.11 20.33
N ASP A 126 16.00 -9.95 20.57
CA ASP A 126 17.14 -9.85 21.47
C ASP A 126 16.76 -10.54 22.78
N PRO A 127 17.63 -11.40 23.36
CA PRO A 127 17.37 -11.96 24.67
C PRO A 127 17.10 -10.81 25.64
N PRO A 128 16.11 -10.93 26.54
CA PRO A 128 15.79 -9.88 27.48
C PRO A 128 17.08 -9.45 28.20
N PRO A 129 17.34 -8.14 28.36
CA PRO A 129 18.54 -7.68 29.04
C PRO A 129 18.61 -8.36 30.41
N PRO A 130 19.79 -8.84 30.84
CA PRO A 130 19.91 -9.49 32.13
C PRO A 130 19.41 -8.54 33.21
N ALA A 131 18.43 -8.98 33.99
CA ALA A 131 17.88 -8.23 35.11
C ALA A 131 19.02 -7.89 36.07
N LEU A 132 19.45 -6.62 36.08
CA LEU A 132 20.44 -6.14 37.03
C LEU A 132 19.83 -6.15 38.44
N PRO A 133 20.57 -6.62 39.46
CA PRO A 133 20.06 -6.69 40.82
C PRO A 133 19.89 -5.28 41.42
N ALA A 134 18.74 -5.06 42.05
CA ALA A 134 18.38 -3.84 42.75
C ALA A 134 19.27 -3.62 43.99
N ALA A 135 19.80 -2.41 44.13
CA ALA A 135 20.33 -1.87 45.39
C ALA A 135 20.24 -0.32 45.41
N PRO A 136 20.21 0.34 46.59
CA PRO A 136 19.27 1.44 46.84
C PRO A 136 19.90 2.86 46.95
N VAL A 137 19.04 3.87 46.73
CA VAL A 137 18.96 5.27 47.22
C VAL A 137 20.23 6.16 47.34
N VAL A 138 20.18 7.40 46.80
CA VAL A 138 20.02 8.69 47.53
C VAL A 138 20.17 9.90 46.56
N SER A 139 19.06 10.66 46.44
CA SER A 139 18.84 12.12 46.32
C SER A 139 19.76 13.06 45.51
N LYS A 140 19.15 13.90 44.63
CA LYS A 140 18.87 15.34 44.87
C LYS A 140 18.25 16.05 43.64
N SER A 141 17.01 16.57 43.83
CA SER A 141 16.32 17.78 43.31
C SER A 141 16.41 18.12 41.79
N THR A 142 15.34 18.48 41.05
CA THR A 142 14.38 19.59 41.23
C THR A 142 13.20 19.47 40.22
N GLU A 143 12.05 20.09 40.56
CA GLU A 143 10.82 20.41 39.79
C GLU A 143 10.92 20.46 38.25
N SER A 144 9.90 20.11 37.45
CA SER A 144 8.53 20.67 37.51
C SER A 144 7.43 19.74 36.95
N SER A 145 6.22 19.91 37.51
CA SER A 145 4.88 19.50 37.07
C SER A 145 4.59 19.79 35.58
N HIS A 146 3.69 19.10 34.87
CA HIS A 146 2.23 19.31 34.90
C HIS A 146 1.42 18.08 34.43
N SER A 147 0.19 18.07 34.91
CA SER A 147 -0.80 16.99 35.04
C SER A 147 -1.27 16.26 33.78
N SER A 148 -1.72 15.04 34.06
CA SER A 148 -2.75 14.22 33.42
C SER A 148 -3.97 15.01 32.93
N GLU A 149 -4.73 14.45 32.01
CA GLU A 149 -6.07 13.87 32.25
C GLU A 149 -6.59 13.29 30.92
N GLU A 150 -7.31 12.19 31.09
CA GLU A 150 -7.91 11.31 30.10
C GLU A 150 -9.08 11.97 29.35
N GLY A 151 -9.28 11.57 28.10
CA GLY A 151 -10.39 12.00 27.26
C GLY A 151 -10.79 10.89 26.31
N SER A 152 -11.60 9.96 26.82
CA SER A 152 -12.32 8.94 26.07
C SER A 152 -13.19 9.56 24.97
N SER A 153 -13.01 9.09 23.74
CA SER A 153 -14.08 9.10 22.73
C SER A 153 -14.12 7.72 22.09
N SER A 154 -15.14 6.97 22.50
CA SER A 154 -15.58 5.75 21.86
C SER A 154 -16.08 6.06 20.45
N ASP A 155 -15.41 5.55 19.44
CA ASP A 155 -16.02 5.33 18.14
C ASP A 155 -15.95 3.83 17.86
N SER A 156 -17.15 3.27 17.73
CA SER A 156 -17.49 1.86 17.77
C SER A 156 -16.59 0.98 16.89
N ASP A 157 -15.79 0.16 17.55
CA ASP A 157 -15.26 -1.08 17.01
C ASP A 157 -16.45 -2.02 16.79
N SER A 158 -17.07 -1.93 15.60
CA SER A 158 -17.91 -3.01 15.11
C SER A 158 -16.97 -4.15 14.73
N SER A 159 -16.56 -4.92 15.74
CA SER A 159 -15.99 -6.25 15.56
C SER A 159 -17.09 -7.12 14.95
N ASP A 160 -17.23 -6.99 13.63
CA ASP A 160 -18.09 -7.82 12.80
C ASP A 160 -17.59 -9.25 13.00
N SER A 161 -18.32 -10.01 13.83
CA SER A 161 -17.93 -11.36 14.18
C SER A 161 -17.85 -12.19 12.90
N GLU A 162 -16.99 -13.20 12.84
CA GLU A 162 -16.80 -14.03 11.63
C GLU A 162 -18.14 -14.57 11.08
N GLU A 163 -19.11 -14.78 11.97
CA GLU A 163 -20.48 -15.19 11.66
C GLU A 163 -21.32 -14.11 10.95
N GLU A 164 -21.18 -12.82 11.30
CA GLU A 164 -21.85 -11.73 10.58
C GLU A 164 -21.29 -11.58 9.17
N ARG A 165 -19.97 -11.72 9.03
CA ARG A 165 -19.29 -11.75 7.72
C ARG A 165 -19.74 -12.91 6.85
N ALA A 166 -19.86 -14.11 7.44
CA ALA A 166 -20.35 -15.30 6.76
C ALA A 166 -21.81 -15.13 6.31
N THR A 167 -22.64 -14.51 7.14
CA THR A 167 -24.05 -14.23 6.82
C THR A 167 -24.18 -13.26 5.65
N ARG A 168 -23.40 -12.16 5.65
CA ARG A 168 -23.38 -11.21 4.52
C ARG A 168 -22.90 -11.84 3.21
N LEU A 169 -21.92 -12.75 3.27
CA LEU A 169 -21.45 -13.49 2.10
C LEU A 169 -22.53 -14.43 1.53
N ALA A 170 -23.26 -15.12 2.40
CA ALA A 170 -24.35 -16.01 1.99
C ALA A 170 -25.49 -15.23 1.32
N GLU A 171 -25.87 -14.08 1.89
CA GLU A 171 -26.89 -13.22 1.31
C GLU A 171 -26.49 -12.68 -0.08
N LEU A 172 -25.24 -12.24 -0.23
CA LEU A 172 -24.73 -11.81 -1.53
C LEU A 172 -24.67 -12.95 -2.56
N GLN A 173 -24.33 -14.17 -2.13
CA GLN A 173 -24.37 -15.35 -3.00
C GLN A 173 -25.80 -15.66 -3.48
N GLU A 174 -26.80 -15.52 -2.61
CA GLU A 174 -28.20 -15.71 -2.97
C GLU A 174 -28.69 -14.63 -3.95
N GLN A 175 -28.32 -13.37 -3.73
CA GLN A 175 -28.63 -12.28 -4.66
C GLN A 175 -28.01 -12.51 -6.04
N LEU A 176 -26.74 -12.93 -6.10
CA LEU A 176 -26.08 -13.26 -7.37
C LEU A 176 -26.78 -14.40 -8.10
N LYS A 177 -27.23 -15.43 -7.38
CA LYS A 177 -27.98 -16.55 -7.96
C LYS A 177 -29.31 -16.08 -8.56
N ALA A 178 -30.06 -15.24 -7.83
CA ALA A 178 -31.33 -14.69 -8.31
C ALA A 178 -31.15 -13.84 -9.58
N VAL A 179 -30.11 -12.99 -9.63
CA VAL A 179 -29.76 -12.20 -10.82
C VAL A 179 -29.41 -13.11 -12.01
N HIS A 180 -28.66 -14.19 -11.77
CA HIS A 180 -28.29 -15.15 -12.82
C HIS A 180 -29.53 -15.84 -13.41
N GLU A 181 -30.50 -16.18 -12.57
CA GLU A 181 -31.75 -16.83 -12.99
C GLU A 181 -32.64 -15.87 -13.79
N GLN A 182 -32.72 -14.59 -13.38
CA GLN A 182 -33.41 -13.55 -14.13
C GLN A 182 -32.78 -13.31 -15.51
N LEU A 183 -31.44 -13.26 -15.59
CA LEU A 183 -30.71 -13.17 -16.85
C LEU A 183 -30.98 -14.38 -17.75
N ALA A 184 -31.00 -15.59 -17.16
CA ALA A 184 -31.31 -16.81 -17.89
C ALA A 184 -32.75 -16.79 -18.45
N ALA A 185 -33.72 -16.35 -17.65
CA ALA A 185 -35.13 -16.25 -18.07
C ALA A 185 -35.32 -15.22 -19.20
N LEU A 186 -34.64 -14.07 -19.13
CA LEU A 186 -34.65 -13.07 -20.20
C LEU A 186 -33.99 -13.59 -21.48
N SER A 187 -32.97 -14.44 -21.38
CA SER A 187 -32.27 -15.02 -22.54
C SER A 187 -33.11 -16.01 -23.35
N GLN A 188 -34.16 -16.60 -22.75
CA GLN A 188 -34.99 -17.64 -23.38
C GLN A 188 -36.30 -17.11 -24.00
N ALA A 189 -36.53 -15.79 -24.03
CA ALA A 189 -37.75 -15.24 -24.64
C ALA A 189 -37.79 -15.51 -26.17
N PRO A 190 -38.86 -16.12 -26.73
CA PRO A 190 -38.94 -16.42 -28.15
C PRO A 190 -39.11 -15.14 -28.99
N VAL A 191 -38.28 -15.00 -30.03
CA VAL A 191 -38.41 -13.96 -31.07
C VAL A 191 -39.70 -14.20 -31.87
N ASN A 192 -40.77 -13.46 -31.55
CA ASN A 192 -41.99 -13.45 -32.35
C ASN A 192 -41.72 -12.79 -33.72
N LYS A 193 -41.70 -13.60 -34.79
CA LYS A 193 -41.61 -13.14 -36.19
C LYS A 193 -42.93 -12.48 -36.63
N PRO A 194 -42.91 -11.31 -37.28
CA PRO A 194 -44.13 -10.67 -37.80
C PRO A 194 -44.69 -11.44 -39.01
N LYS A 195 -45.99 -11.77 -38.97
CA LYS A 195 -46.75 -12.38 -40.08
C LYS A 195 -46.95 -11.37 -41.21
N LYS A 196 -46.41 -11.66 -42.40
CA LYS A 196 -46.75 -10.99 -43.67
C LYS A 196 -48.26 -11.11 -43.93
N LYS A 197 -48.98 -9.99 -43.96
CA LYS A 197 -50.36 -9.93 -44.47
C LYS A 197 -50.30 -9.66 -45.97
N LYS A 198 -50.73 -10.67 -46.74
CA LYS A 198 -50.81 -10.69 -48.20
C LYS A 198 -51.98 -9.80 -48.67
N GLU A 199 -51.78 -9.18 -49.83
CA GLU A 199 -52.70 -8.31 -50.58
C GLU A 199 -54.14 -8.83 -50.66
N LYS A 200 -55.11 -7.91 -50.70
CA LYS A 200 -56.33 -8.12 -51.48
C LYS A 200 -56.74 -6.82 -52.19
N LYS A 201 -56.63 -6.93 -53.51
CA LYS A 201 -57.08 -6.06 -54.59
C LYS A 201 -58.61 -5.90 -54.54
N GLU A 202 -59.09 -4.67 -54.61
CA GLU A 202 -60.29 -4.26 -55.37
C GLU A 202 -60.16 -2.78 -55.74
#